data_AF-A0A5B9P684-F1
#
_entry.id   AF-A0A5B9P684-F1
#
_cell.length_a   1.000
_cell.length_b   1.000
_cell.length_c   1.000
_cell.angle_alpha   90.00
_cell.angle_beta   90.00
_cell.angle_gamma   90.00
#
_symmetry.space_group_name_H-M   'P 1'
#
loop_
_entity.id
_entity.type
_entity.pdbx_description
1 polymer ?
#
loop_
_entity_poly.entity_id
_entity_poly.type
_entity_poly.pdbx_seq_one_letter_code
_entity_poly.pdbx_strand_id
1 'polypeptide(L)'
;MSLKFGIYLVEQRIVTPEQFCGLVKIQQESTRSLASLSIAQNYMTMKQVSRVLDAVEQDEEKFIDYATQKGLLERSDANHLSKMQEQSGESIRSLAVECGLLTARQAEVLFNHFQRYGSRSIHMKRRPVSERASRPSPSVGTPKAPTKPQPIIQPKSTPSPKFKQHPIIKVEEAQKVQR
;
A
#
# COMPACT_ATOMS: atom_id res chain seq x y z
N MET A 1 9.79 -0.40 7.43
CA MET A 1 8.89 0.11 8.51
C MET A 1 7.51 0.57 8.02
N SER A 2 7.36 1.01 6.77
CA SER A 2 6.12 1.59 6.22
C SER A 2 4.87 0.67 6.31
N LEU A 3 5.03 -0.61 5.98
CA LEU A 3 3.88 -1.53 5.83
C LEU A 3 3.12 -1.78 7.14
N LYS A 4 3.83 -1.92 8.27
CA LYS A 4 3.22 -2.17 9.58
C LYS A 4 2.31 -1.03 10.03
N PHE A 5 2.69 0.21 9.70
CA PHE A 5 1.85 1.37 9.99
C PHE A 5 0.57 1.37 9.13
N GLY A 6 0.68 1.02 7.84
CA GLY A 6 -0.49 0.89 6.99
C GLY A 6 -1.47 -0.20 7.46
N ILE A 7 -0.96 -1.36 7.89
CA ILE A 7 -1.79 -2.42 8.50
C ILE A 7 -2.50 -1.88 9.74
N TYR A 8 -1.78 -1.15 10.60
CA TYR A 8 -2.37 -0.52 11.78
C TYR A 8 -3.53 0.44 11.42
N LEU A 9 -3.40 1.25 10.38
CA LEU A 9 -4.48 2.14 9.93
C LEU A 9 -5.74 1.36 9.50
N VAL A 10 -5.56 0.21 8.86
CA VAL A 10 -6.66 -0.68 8.46
C VAL A 10 -7.31 -1.33 9.68
N GLU A 11 -6.52 -1.82 10.64
CA GLU A 11 -7.02 -2.41 11.88
C GLU A 11 -7.84 -1.41 12.71
N GLN A 12 -7.40 -0.16 12.77
CA GLN A 12 -8.12 0.92 13.45
C GLN A 12 -9.34 1.43 12.65
N ARG A 13 -9.63 0.85 11.48
CA ARG A 13 -10.73 1.26 10.58
C ARG A 13 -10.64 2.71 10.11
N ILE A 14 -9.43 3.27 10.10
CA ILE A 14 -9.16 4.65 9.66
C ILE A 14 -9.07 4.68 8.13
N VAL A 15 -8.48 3.63 7.56
CA VAL A 15 -8.34 3.45 6.11
C VAL A 15 -8.95 2.10 5.74
N THR A 16 -9.61 2.04 4.60
CA THR A 16 -10.15 0.77 4.06
C THR A 16 -9.03 -0.10 3.46
N PRO A 17 -9.20 -1.43 3.39
CA PRO A 17 -8.23 -2.30 2.71
C PRO A 17 -7.94 -1.86 1.27
N GLU A 18 -8.96 -1.41 0.54
CA GLU A 18 -8.85 -0.95 -0.85
C GLU A 18 -7.97 0.31 -0.96
N GLN A 19 -8.18 1.29 -0.06
CA GLN A 19 -7.34 2.48 0.02
C GLN A 19 -5.91 2.15 0.40
N PHE A 20 -5.70 1.20 1.33
CA PHE A 20 -4.37 0.74 1.71
C PHE A 20 -3.65 0.06 0.53
N CYS A 21 -4.33 -0.79 -0.23
CA CYS A 21 -3.78 -1.36 -1.47
C CYS A 21 -3.38 -0.25 -2.47
N GLY A 22 -4.22 0.78 -2.61
CA GLY A 22 -3.91 1.96 -3.42
C GLY A 22 -2.62 2.66 -2.97
N LEU A 23 -2.47 2.92 -1.67
CA LEU A 23 -1.25 3.55 -1.11
C LEU A 23 -0.01 2.69 -1.34
N VAL A 24 -0.10 1.37 -1.18
CA VAL A 24 1.02 0.45 -1.43
C VAL A 24 1.41 0.49 -2.91
N LYS A 25 0.45 0.54 -3.83
CA LYS A 25 0.72 0.66 -5.25
C LYS A 25 1.44 1.96 -5.60
N ILE A 26 0.95 3.09 -5.09
CA ILE A 26 1.60 4.41 -5.29
C ILE A 26 3.02 4.42 -4.69
N GLN A 27 3.20 3.81 -3.52
CA GLN A 27 4.52 3.66 -2.90
C GLN A 27 5.47 2.87 -3.80
N GLN A 28 5.00 1.77 -4.40
CA GLN A 28 5.81 0.95 -5.31
C GLN A 28 6.17 1.70 -6.59
N GLU A 29 5.22 2.45 -7.17
CA GLU A 29 5.44 3.23 -8.40
C GLU A 29 6.39 4.43 -8.19
N SER A 30 6.36 5.04 -7.00
CA SER A 30 7.25 6.16 -6.64
C SER A 30 8.65 5.69 -6.20
N THR A 31 8.79 4.46 -5.70
CA THR A 31 10.08 3.93 -5.27
C THR A 31 10.97 3.66 -6.47
N ARG A 32 12.17 4.25 -6.48
CA ARG A 32 13.13 3.99 -7.56
C ARG A 32 13.51 2.52 -7.61
N SER A 33 13.58 1.96 -8.82
CA SER A 33 14.03 0.59 -9.01
C SER A 33 15.51 0.45 -8.66
N LEU A 34 15.90 -0.72 -8.15
CA LEU A 34 17.31 -1.02 -7.85
C LEU A 34 18.20 -0.90 -9.10
N ALA A 35 17.66 -1.28 -10.26
CA ALA A 35 18.30 -1.11 -11.56
C ALA A 35 18.58 0.37 -11.91
N SER A 36 17.64 1.27 -11.62
CA SER A 36 17.85 2.70 -11.83
C SER A 36 18.87 3.27 -10.84
N LEU A 37 18.80 2.85 -9.58
CA LEU A 37 19.72 3.28 -8.53
C LEU A 37 21.17 2.81 -8.79
N SER A 38 21.37 1.59 -9.28
CA SER A 38 22.70 1.05 -9.57
C SER A 38 23.41 1.81 -10.68
N ILE A 39 22.68 2.28 -11.69
CA ILE A 39 23.20 3.15 -12.75
C ILE A 39 23.50 4.55 -12.19
N ALA A 40 22.56 5.14 -11.44
CA ALA A 40 22.72 6.48 -10.90
C ALA A 40 23.92 6.62 -9.94
N GLN A 41 24.26 5.56 -9.22
CA GLN A 41 25.42 5.51 -8.31
C GLN A 41 26.70 4.99 -8.98
N ASN A 42 26.68 4.71 -10.29
CA ASN A 42 27.80 4.14 -11.05
C ASN A 42 28.30 2.77 -10.53
N TYR A 43 27.48 2.02 -9.78
CA TYR A 43 27.82 0.66 -9.37
C TYR A 43 27.75 -0.33 -10.54
N MET A 44 26.87 -0.06 -11.50
CA MET A 44 26.70 -0.88 -12.69
C MET A 44 26.50 0.00 -13.92
N THR A 45 27.01 -0.48 -15.05
CA THR A 45 26.71 0.12 -16.36
C THR A 45 25.34 -0.32 -16.87
N MET A 46 24.74 0.48 -17.76
CA MET A 46 23.47 0.14 -18.42
C MET A 46 23.50 -1.26 -19.07
N LYS A 47 24.63 -1.64 -19.67
CA LYS A 47 24.80 -2.97 -20.30
C LYS A 47 24.75 -4.10 -19.27
N GLN A 48 25.36 -3.91 -18.09
CA GLN A 48 25.31 -4.91 -17.02
C GLN A 48 23.92 -5.01 -16.42
N VAL A 49 23.24 -3.88 -16.22
CA VAL A 49 21.87 -3.86 -15.71
C VAL A 49 20.91 -4.56 -16.64
N SER A 50 20.98 -4.31 -17.95
CA SER A 50 20.16 -5.02 -18.96
C SER A 50 20.33 -6.53 -18.84
N ARG A 51 21.59 -7.02 -18.81
CA ARG A 51 21.86 -8.46 -18.69
C ARG A 51 21.29 -9.08 -17.42
N VAL A 52 21.34 -8.36 -16.30
CA VAL A 52 20.77 -8.84 -15.04
C VAL A 52 19.24 -8.84 -15.11
N LEU A 53 18.62 -7.82 -15.69
CA LEU A 53 17.16 -7.77 -15.85
C LEU A 53 16.65 -8.90 -16.74
N ASP A 54 17.32 -9.15 -17.87
CA ASP A 54 16.95 -10.22 -18.80
C ASP A 54 17.04 -11.59 -18.11
N ALA A 55 18.04 -11.81 -17.26
CA ALA A 55 18.20 -13.05 -16.52
C ALA A 55 17.20 -13.20 -15.36
N VAL A 56 16.94 -12.12 -14.62
CA VAL A 56 15.93 -12.08 -13.55
C VAL A 56 14.53 -12.38 -14.08
N GLU A 57 14.21 -11.92 -15.28
CA GLU A 57 12.93 -12.22 -15.94
C GLU A 57 12.80 -13.70 -16.32
N GLN A 58 13.91 -14.37 -16.64
CA GLN A 58 13.93 -15.79 -17.01
C GLN A 58 13.95 -16.74 -15.81
N ASP A 59 14.75 -16.42 -14.78
CA ASP A 59 15.03 -17.32 -13.66
C ASP A 59 14.18 -17.01 -12.40
N GLU A 60 13.32 -15.97 -12.44
CA GLU A 60 12.56 -15.43 -11.31
C GLU A 60 13.41 -15.11 -10.06
N GLU A 61 14.72 -14.91 -10.25
CA GLU A 61 15.65 -14.57 -9.18
C GLU A 61 15.57 -13.08 -8.79
N LYS A 62 16.04 -12.73 -7.59
CA LYS A 62 16.11 -11.33 -7.18
C LYS A 62 17.30 -10.65 -7.85
N PHE A 63 17.08 -9.43 -8.32
CA PHE A 63 18.10 -8.58 -8.97
C PHE A 63 19.45 -8.53 -8.20
N ILE A 64 19.40 -8.31 -6.89
CA ILE A 64 20.62 -8.21 -6.06
C ILE A 64 21.35 -9.55 -5.96
N ASP A 65 20.59 -10.64 -5.77
CA ASP A 65 21.16 -11.96 -5.57
C ASP A 65 21.89 -12.41 -6.85
N TYR A 66 21.24 -12.25 -8.00
CA TYR A 66 21.84 -12.53 -9.30
C TYR A 66 23.07 -11.65 -9.58
N ALA A 67 22.97 -10.33 -9.38
CA ALA A 67 24.07 -9.40 -9.64
C ALA A 67 25.30 -9.70 -8.77
N THR A 68 25.09 -10.07 -7.50
CA THR A 68 26.16 -10.45 -6.57
C THR A 68 26.78 -11.79 -6.96
N GLN A 69 25.96 -12.78 -7.33
CA GLN A 69 26.43 -14.11 -7.74
C GLN A 69 27.30 -14.05 -9.02
N LYS A 70 26.96 -13.16 -9.96
CA LYS A 70 27.74 -12.94 -11.18
C LYS A 70 28.96 -12.02 -11.00
N GLY A 71 29.22 -11.53 -9.78
CA GLY A 71 30.31 -10.61 -9.50
C GLY A 71 30.15 -9.24 -10.19
N LEU A 72 28.93 -8.89 -10.59
CA LEU A 72 28.62 -7.60 -11.24
C LEU A 72 28.37 -6.49 -10.22
N LEU A 73 28.08 -6.87 -8.98
CA LEU A 73 27.82 -5.96 -7.87
C LEU A 73 28.47 -6.51 -6.60
N GLU A 74 29.20 -5.67 -5.88
CA GLU A 74 29.76 -6.06 -4.59
C GLU A 74 28.66 -6.14 -3.53
N ARG A 75 28.82 -7.03 -2.54
CA ARG A 75 27.83 -7.19 -1.48
C ARG A 75 27.69 -5.94 -0.60
N SER A 76 28.76 -5.17 -0.44
CA SER A 76 28.75 -3.87 0.24
C SER A 76 27.87 -2.86 -0.50
N ASP A 77 28.04 -2.73 -1.82
CA ASP A 77 27.25 -1.87 -2.70
C ASP A 77 25.79 -2.30 -2.78
N ALA A 78 25.53 -3.61 -2.83
CA ALA A 78 24.18 -4.16 -2.78
C ALA A 78 23.42 -3.76 -1.50
N ASN A 79 24.10 -3.80 -0.35
CA ASN A 79 23.52 -3.35 0.91
C ASN A 79 23.28 -1.84 0.90
N HIS A 80 24.17 -1.06 0.27
CA HIS A 80 24.01 0.38 0.15
C HIS A 80 22.81 0.73 -0.76
N LEU A 81 22.69 0.09 -1.92
CA LEU A 81 21.55 0.23 -2.82
C LEU A 81 20.22 -0.11 -2.15
N SER A 82 20.18 -1.19 -1.37
CA SER A 82 18.98 -1.58 -0.61
C SER A 82 18.57 -0.48 0.38
N LYS A 83 19.53 0.07 1.13
CA LYS A 83 19.27 1.19 2.05
C LYS A 83 18.80 2.44 1.31
N MET A 84 19.40 2.76 0.17
CA MET A 84 18.97 3.89 -0.65
C MET A 84 17.55 3.71 -1.17
N GLN A 85 17.19 2.51 -1.61
CA GLN A 85 15.84 2.21 -2.05
C GLN A 85 14.84 2.41 -0.91
N GLU A 86 15.13 1.90 0.29
CA GLU A 86 14.30 2.09 1.48
C GLU A 86 14.11 3.56 1.87
N GLN A 87 15.11 4.40 1.64
CA GLN A 87 15.06 5.85 1.91
C GLN A 87 14.38 6.64 0.80
N SER A 88 14.42 6.16 -0.45
CA SER A 88 13.87 6.86 -1.61
C SER A 88 12.35 6.77 -1.70
N GLY A 89 11.75 5.74 -1.12
CA GLY A 89 10.31 5.54 -1.15
C GLY A 89 9.60 6.47 -0.17
N GLU A 90 8.55 7.15 -0.65
CA GLU A 90 7.67 7.91 0.24
C GLU A 90 7.01 6.98 1.24
N SER A 91 6.93 7.40 2.49
CA SER A 91 6.29 6.60 3.53
C SER A 91 4.77 6.55 3.32
N ILE A 92 4.13 5.44 3.69
CA ILE A 92 2.65 5.33 3.70
C ILE A 92 2.00 6.45 4.52
N ARG A 93 2.71 6.98 5.53
CA ARG A 93 2.26 8.14 6.29
C ARG A 93 2.17 9.41 5.42
N SER A 94 3.17 9.71 4.61
CA SER A 94 3.15 10.87 3.69
C SER A 94 2.08 10.70 2.64
N LEU A 95 2.07 9.53 1.98
CA LEU A 95 1.11 9.20 0.94
C LEU A 95 -0.35 9.29 1.41
N ALA A 96 -0.65 8.86 2.65
CA ALA A 96 -1.98 8.99 3.21
C ALA A 96 -2.42 10.44 3.39
N VAL A 97 -1.48 11.36 3.66
CA VAL A 97 -1.76 12.80 3.75
C VAL A 97 -1.96 13.40 2.37
N GLU A 98 -1.09 13.06 1.42
CA GLU A 98 -1.14 13.56 0.05
C GLU A 98 -2.40 13.10 -0.69
N CYS A 99 -2.83 11.86 -0.47
CA CYS A 99 -4.08 11.33 -1.00
C CYS A 99 -5.33 11.88 -0.28
N GLY A 100 -5.17 12.76 0.71
CA GLY A 100 -6.26 13.36 1.47
C GLY A 100 -7.01 12.39 2.41
N LEU A 101 -6.44 11.21 2.68
CA LEU A 101 -7.02 10.22 3.60
C LEU A 101 -6.85 10.64 5.06
N LEU A 102 -5.78 11.37 5.36
CA LEU A 102 -5.46 11.91 6.67
C LEU A 102 -5.00 13.36 6.57
N THR A 103 -5.27 14.14 7.60
CA THR A 103 -4.54 15.41 7.79
C THR A 103 -3.14 15.13 8.32
N ALA A 104 -2.19 16.04 8.07
CA ALA A 104 -0.82 15.94 8.58
C ALA A 104 -0.77 15.71 10.11
N ARG A 105 -1.64 16.42 10.85
CA ARG A 105 -1.78 16.28 12.31
C ARG A 105 -2.30 14.90 12.71
N GLN A 106 -3.32 14.37 12.05
CA GLN A 106 -3.83 13.03 12.33
C GLN A 106 -2.77 11.96 12.05
N ALA A 107 -2.08 12.07 10.91
CA ALA A 107 -1.02 11.15 10.53
C ALA A 107 0.09 11.12 11.58
N GLU A 108 0.46 12.27 12.14
CA GLU A 108 1.45 12.36 13.23
C GLU A 108 0.98 11.71 14.53
N VAL A 109 -0.22 12.03 15.00
CA VAL A 109 -0.77 11.48 16.24
C VAL A 109 -0.88 9.95 16.14
N LEU A 110 -1.40 9.44 15.03
CA LEU A 110 -1.55 8.01 14.79
C LEU A 110 -0.21 7.30 14.68
N PHE A 111 0.77 7.92 14.02
CA PHE A 111 2.11 7.36 13.89
C PHE A 111 2.83 7.28 15.24
N ASN A 112 2.74 8.33 16.06
CA ASN A 112 3.30 8.33 17.41
C ASN A 112 2.63 7.27 18.30
N HIS A 113 1.31 7.10 18.18
CA HIS A 113 0.60 6.02 18.86
C HIS A 113 1.06 4.64 18.39
N PHE A 114 1.21 4.43 17.08
CA PHE A 114 1.74 3.19 16.50
C PHE A 114 3.17 2.87 16.97
N GLN A 115 4.06 3.88 17.06
CA GLN A 115 5.41 3.68 17.58
C GLN A 115 5.43 3.22 19.04
N ARG A 116 4.53 3.78 19.86
CA ARG A 116 4.44 3.44 21.29
C ARG A 116 3.80 2.07 21.55
N TYR A 117 2.74 1.73 20.81
CA TYR A 117 1.88 0.58 21.11
C TYR A 117 1.74 -0.42 19.96
N GLY A 118 1.64 0.06 18.72
CA GLY A 118 1.35 -0.77 17.54
C GLY A 118 2.52 -1.64 17.08
N SER A 119 3.77 -1.21 17.30
CA SER A 119 4.95 -1.97 16.86
C SER A 119 5.11 -3.33 17.54
N ARG A 120 4.47 -3.53 18.70
CA ARG A 120 4.52 -4.78 19.50
C ARG A 120 3.29 -5.70 19.30
N SER A 121 2.23 -5.22 18.64
CA SER A 121 0.89 -5.81 18.77
C SER A 121 0.35 -6.56 17.55
N ILE A 122 1.15 -6.80 16.50
CA ILE A 122 0.70 -7.52 15.28
C ILE A 122 0.39 -9.02 15.57
N HIS A 123 0.43 -9.48 16.82
CA HIS A 123 0.11 -10.85 17.24
C HIS A 123 -0.99 -10.98 18.32
N MET A 124 -1.72 -9.90 18.66
CA MET A 124 -2.80 -10.01 19.65
C MET A 124 -4.12 -10.47 19.02
N LYS A 125 -4.26 -11.81 18.95
CA LYS A 125 -5.48 -12.60 19.14
C LYS A 125 -6.76 -12.08 18.44
N ARG A 126 -7.04 -12.64 17.25
CA ARG A 126 -8.42 -13.04 16.95
C ARG A 126 -8.82 -14.08 18.01
N ARG A 127 -9.58 -13.67 19.03
CA ARG A 127 -10.28 -14.63 19.88
C ARG A 127 -11.24 -15.40 18.96
N PRO A 128 -11.15 -16.74 18.87
CA PRO A 128 -12.23 -17.49 18.26
C PRO A 128 -13.48 -17.21 19.09
N VAL A 129 -14.54 -16.77 18.42
CA VAL A 129 -15.88 -16.75 19.00
C VAL A 129 -16.24 -18.21 19.22
N SER A 130 -15.86 -18.75 20.38
CA SER A 130 -16.42 -19.99 20.90
C SER A 130 -17.81 -19.62 21.40
N GLU A 131 -18.76 -19.61 20.46
CA GLU A 131 -20.17 -19.41 20.76
C GLU A 131 -20.70 -20.68 21.42
N ARG A 132 -20.51 -20.67 22.73
CA ARG A 132 -21.30 -21.30 23.77
C ARG A 132 -22.77 -21.49 23.36
N ALA A 133 -23.12 -22.66 22.85
CA ALA A 133 -24.50 -23.14 22.81
C ALA A 133 -24.57 -24.59 23.30
N SER A 134 -24.35 -24.76 24.60
CA SER A 134 -24.72 -25.97 25.33
C SER A 134 -25.68 -25.54 26.44
N ARG A 135 -26.98 -25.52 26.15
CA ARG A 135 -28.03 -25.68 27.17
C ARG A 135 -29.25 -26.44 26.61
N PRO A 136 -29.90 -27.23 27.47
CA PRO A 136 -30.81 -28.31 27.09
C PRO A 136 -32.23 -27.84 26.81
N SER A 137 -32.89 -28.58 25.92
CA SER A 137 -34.30 -28.48 25.55
C SER A 137 -35.23 -28.88 26.72
N PRO A 138 -36.31 -28.13 26.96
CA PRO A 138 -37.57 -28.71 27.42
C PRO A 138 -38.60 -28.69 26.28
N SER A 139 -39.10 -29.88 25.96
CA SER A 139 -40.17 -30.16 25.00
C SER A 139 -41.54 -29.89 25.63
N VAL A 140 -42.29 -28.89 25.14
CA VAL A 140 -43.77 -28.85 25.23
C VAL A 140 -44.36 -28.02 24.07
N GLY A 141 -45.18 -28.66 23.22
CA GLY A 141 -46.42 -28.11 22.65
C GLY A 141 -46.40 -27.06 21.53
N THR A 142 -46.58 -27.51 20.29
CA THR A 142 -47.14 -26.81 19.10
C THR A 142 -48.53 -26.17 19.32
N PRO A 143 -49.17 -25.46 18.35
CA PRO A 143 -48.69 -24.50 17.32
C PRO A 143 -49.63 -23.27 17.14
N LYS A 144 -49.17 -22.16 16.53
CA LYS A 144 -50.05 -21.25 15.75
C LYS A 144 -49.28 -20.33 14.79
N ALA A 145 -49.57 -20.44 13.50
CA ALA A 145 -49.16 -19.56 12.41
C ALA A 145 -50.07 -18.30 12.35
N PRO A 146 -50.05 -17.47 11.27
CA PRO A 146 -48.96 -16.72 10.65
C PRO A 146 -49.28 -15.21 10.61
N THR A 147 -48.32 -14.28 10.50
CA THR A 147 -48.65 -12.90 10.08
C THR A 147 -47.52 -12.13 9.37
N LYS A 148 -47.77 -11.89 8.08
CA LYS A 148 -47.38 -10.77 7.19
C LYS A 148 -45.88 -10.39 7.00
N PRO A 149 -45.39 -10.37 5.75
CA PRO A 149 -44.18 -9.65 5.36
C PRO A 149 -44.45 -8.14 5.24
N GLN A 150 -43.57 -7.31 5.81
CA GLN A 150 -43.55 -5.85 5.62
C GLN A 150 -42.72 -5.45 4.39
N PRO A 151 -42.98 -4.25 3.80
CA PRO A 151 -42.56 -3.90 2.45
C PRO A 151 -41.11 -3.39 2.38
N ILE A 152 -40.49 -3.70 1.25
CA ILE A 152 -39.20 -3.20 0.77
C ILE A 152 -39.30 -1.67 0.58
N ILE A 153 -38.55 -0.91 1.37
CA ILE A 153 -38.35 0.53 1.17
C ILE A 153 -37.17 0.70 0.22
N GLN A 154 -37.45 1.17 -1.00
CA GLN A 154 -36.44 1.58 -1.98
C GLN A 154 -35.68 2.83 -1.49
N PRO A 155 -34.35 2.87 -1.54
CA PRO A 155 -33.62 4.12 -1.34
C PRO A 155 -33.69 5.01 -2.59
N LYS A 156 -34.14 6.25 -2.37
CA LYS A 156 -34.22 7.34 -3.34
C LYS A 156 -32.83 7.68 -3.89
N SER A 157 -32.76 7.79 -5.21
CA SER A 157 -31.63 8.31 -5.98
C SER A 157 -31.30 9.75 -5.59
N THR A 158 -30.09 9.98 -5.08
CA THR A 158 -29.51 11.33 -4.92
C THR A 158 -28.72 11.72 -6.18
N PRO A 159 -28.80 12.99 -6.61
CA PRO A 159 -28.23 13.47 -7.87
C PRO A 159 -26.72 13.65 -7.78
N SER A 160 -26.03 13.25 -8.85
CA SER A 160 -24.59 13.37 -9.06
C SER A 160 -24.14 14.85 -9.13
N PRO A 161 -23.03 15.23 -8.48
CA PRO A 161 -22.47 16.57 -8.63
C PRO A 161 -21.74 16.72 -9.99
N LYS A 162 -22.02 17.83 -10.67
CA LYS A 162 -21.44 18.23 -11.96
C LYS A 162 -19.95 18.55 -11.81
N PHE A 163 -19.09 17.77 -12.45
CA PHE A 163 -17.68 18.12 -12.62
C PHE A 163 -17.55 19.26 -13.63
N LYS A 164 -17.05 20.42 -13.18
CA LYS A 164 -16.58 21.50 -14.06
C LYS A 164 -15.22 21.08 -14.62
N GLN A 165 -15.15 20.90 -15.93
CA GLN A 165 -13.89 20.71 -16.65
C GLN A 165 -13.15 22.05 -16.70
N HIS A 166 -11.93 22.10 -16.18
CA HIS A 166 -11.00 23.21 -16.42
C HIS A 166 -10.14 22.89 -17.65
N PRO A 167 -9.85 23.88 -18.51
CA PRO A 167 -9.16 23.66 -19.77
C PRO A 167 -7.66 23.41 -19.59
N ILE A 168 -7.16 22.55 -20.47
CA ILE A 168 -5.76 22.17 -20.70
C ILE A 168 -4.93 23.41 -21.06
N ILE A 169 -3.93 23.73 -20.24
CA ILE A 169 -2.90 24.71 -20.58
C ILE A 169 -1.93 24.01 -21.54
N LYS A 170 -1.97 24.39 -22.82
CA LYS A 170 -0.88 24.17 -23.78
C LYS A 170 0.27 25.08 -23.37
N VAL A 171 1.42 24.52 -23.01
CA VAL A 171 2.67 25.31 -22.94
C VAL A 171 3.46 24.99 -24.21
N GLU A 172 3.58 26.05 -24.99
CA GLU A 172 4.18 26.16 -26.30
C GLU A 172 5.70 26.11 -26.22
N GLU A 173 6.26 25.48 -27.24
CA GLU A 173 7.66 25.26 -27.56
C GLU A 173 8.38 26.59 -27.82
N ALA A 174 9.52 26.81 -27.15
CA ALA A 174 10.44 27.90 -27.51
C ALA A 174 11.85 27.33 -27.70
N GLN A 175 12.13 26.87 -28.92
CA GLN A 175 13.49 26.77 -29.44
C GLN A 175 14.03 28.20 -29.66
N LYS A 176 15.18 28.52 -29.09
CA LYS A 176 15.97 29.66 -29.57
C LYS A 176 17.45 29.29 -29.72
N VAL A 177 17.77 29.11 -30.99
CA VAL A 177 19.08 29.12 -31.65
C VAL A 177 19.82 30.43 -31.37
N GLN A 178 21.09 30.36 -30.93
CA GLN A 178 22.20 31.29 -31.24
C GLN A 178 23.48 30.44 -31.14
N ARG A 179 24.09 29.98 -32.25
CA ARG A 179 25.07 30.68 -33.10
C ARG A 179 26.17 31.38 -32.32
#